data_AF-A0A839YID4-F1
#
_entry.id   AF-A0A839YID4-F1
#
_cell.length_a   1.000
_cell.length_b   1.000
_cell.length_c   1.000
_cell.angle_alpha   90.00
_cell.angle_beta   90.00
_cell.angle_gamma   90.00
#
_symmetry.space_group_name_H-M   'P 1'
#
loop_
_entity.id
_entity.type
_entity.pdbx_description
1 polymer ?
#
loop_
_entity_poly.entity_id
_entity_poly.type
_entity_poly.pdbx_seq_one_letter_code
_entity_poly.pdbx_strand_id
1 'polypeptide(L)'
;MRVHFNWYGFEFQNAVQGLWDGYSAANLGLEDQRNHAYNSIDDYDTRRDQGQLEPFEADEISENGFVRQSYREFLVYRAHNLENQAHDLRLAYSLMLYHQWERSARSWVKHDHGSFEGLKSRVKARGIFVDPALDDLHVLVNLLKHNNAKHGQKLSIARPDLFGDSDVSDMTHRDWFSGVEVSHHALEVFFMVVKNSGPDSSSEIWEQGEAPF
;
A
#
# COMPACT_ATOMS: atom_id res chain seq x y z
N MET A 1 22.65 -35.22 2.28
CA MET A 1 22.01 -34.03 1.68
C MET A 1 22.45 -32.83 2.51
N ARG A 2 23.27 -31.91 1.95
CA ARG A 2 23.63 -30.68 2.66
C ARG A 2 22.50 -29.68 2.43
N VAL A 3 21.92 -29.16 3.51
CA VAL A 3 20.98 -28.05 3.46
C VAL A 3 21.82 -26.78 3.38
N HIS A 4 21.75 -26.07 2.25
CA HIS A 4 22.32 -24.73 2.15
C HIS A 4 21.33 -23.76 2.77
N PHE A 5 21.77 -23.05 3.80
CA PHE A 5 20.94 -22.08 4.52
C PHE A 5 21.50 -20.68 4.30
N ASN A 6 20.72 -19.83 3.63
CA ASN A 6 21.08 -18.44 3.39
C ASN A 6 20.40 -17.54 4.43
N TRP A 7 21.19 -17.03 5.38
CA TRP A 7 20.71 -16.13 6.43
C TRP A 7 20.07 -14.85 5.87
N TYR A 8 20.65 -14.25 4.82
CA TYR A 8 20.08 -13.05 4.20
C TYR A 8 18.73 -13.32 3.55
N GLY A 9 18.55 -14.50 2.96
CA GLY A 9 17.27 -14.93 2.40
C GLY A 9 16.22 -15.13 3.49
N PHE A 10 16.60 -15.82 4.57
CA PHE A 10 15.72 -16.04 5.72
C PHE A 10 15.27 -14.72 6.36
N GLU A 11 16.19 -13.80 6.67
CA GLU A 11 15.85 -12.48 7.24
C GLU A 11 14.94 -11.67 6.31
N PHE A 12 15.26 -11.64 5.01
CA PHE A 12 14.47 -10.91 4.03
C PHE A 12 13.05 -11.46 3.90
N GLN A 13 12.92 -12.77 3.72
CA GLN A 13 11.62 -13.44 3.59
C GLN A 13 10.75 -13.23 4.83
N ASN A 14 11.32 -13.37 6.03
CA ASN A 14 10.58 -13.11 7.27
C ASN A 14 10.17 -11.65 7.42
N ALA A 15 11.04 -10.70 7.06
CA ALA A 15 10.70 -9.28 7.15
C ALA A 15 9.58 -8.90 6.17
N VAL A 16 9.65 -9.39 4.93
CA VAL A 16 8.61 -9.16 3.91
C VAL A 16 7.30 -9.85 4.30
N GLN A 17 7.35 -11.08 4.82
CA GLN A 17 6.17 -11.78 5.31
C GLN A 17 5.54 -11.05 6.51
N GLY A 18 6.35 -10.58 7.47
CA GLY A 18 5.86 -9.83 8.62
C GLY A 18 5.15 -8.53 8.23
N LEU A 19 5.61 -7.85 7.17
CA LEU A 19 4.88 -6.71 6.60
C LEU A 19 3.52 -7.12 6.04
N TRP A 20 3.47 -8.22 5.29
CA TRP A 20 2.21 -8.72 4.74
C TRP A 20 1.21 -9.16 5.81
N ASP A 21 1.69 -9.84 6.83
CA ASP A 21 0.85 -10.29 7.95
C ASP A 21 0.30 -9.08 8.72
N GLY A 22 1.14 -8.06 8.95
CA GLY A 22 0.74 -6.80 9.58
C GLY A 22 -0.29 -6.04 8.75
N TYR A 23 -0.11 -5.95 7.43
CA TYR A 23 -1.10 -5.37 6.53
C TYR A 23 -2.41 -6.13 6.58
N SER A 24 -2.37 -7.45 6.45
CA SER A 24 -3.55 -8.31 6.38
C SER A 24 -4.40 -8.19 7.65
N ALA A 25 -3.76 -8.18 8.82
CA ALA A 25 -4.45 -7.99 10.10
C ALA A 25 -5.09 -6.60 10.22
N ALA A 26 -4.36 -5.54 9.82
CA ALA A 26 -4.89 -4.18 9.85
C ALA A 26 -6.04 -3.97 8.85
N ASN A 27 -5.92 -4.52 7.64
CA ASN A 27 -6.94 -4.44 6.60
C ASN A 27 -8.22 -5.17 7.02
N LEU A 28 -8.10 -6.36 7.63
CA LEU A 28 -9.25 -7.09 8.18
C LEU A 28 -10.00 -6.26 9.23
N GLY A 29 -9.28 -5.60 10.14
CA GLY A 29 -9.88 -4.73 11.15
C GLY A 29 -10.57 -3.49 10.57
N LEU A 30 -10.05 -2.94 9.47
CA LEU A 30 -10.71 -1.84 8.75
C LEU A 30 -11.94 -2.31 7.97
N GLU A 31 -11.89 -3.49 7.35
CA GLU A 31 -13.02 -4.10 6.65
C GLU A 31 -14.19 -4.38 7.60
N ASP A 32 -13.92 -4.93 8.79
CA ASP A 32 -14.94 -5.12 9.81
C ASP A 32 -15.61 -3.80 10.22
N GLN A 33 -14.79 -2.76 10.46
CA GLN A 33 -15.31 -1.43 10.80
C GLN A 33 -16.12 -0.80 9.66
N ARG A 34 -15.71 -0.99 8.40
CA ARG A 34 -16.44 -0.52 7.23
C ARG A 34 -17.79 -1.22 7.11
N ASN A 35 -17.80 -2.55 7.23
CA ASN A 35 -19.04 -3.33 7.21
C ASN A 35 -19.99 -2.85 8.31
N HIS A 36 -19.47 -2.61 9.52
CA HIS A 36 -20.26 -2.03 10.60
C HIS A 36 -20.79 -0.63 10.30
N ALA A 37 -19.99 0.23 9.68
CA ALA A 37 -20.43 1.58 9.31
C ALA A 37 -21.54 1.54 8.25
N TYR A 38 -21.43 0.71 7.21
CA TYR A 38 -22.48 0.55 6.20
C TYR A 38 -23.75 -0.08 6.78
N ASN A 39 -23.61 -1.12 7.60
CA ASN A 39 -24.75 -1.70 8.31
C ASN A 39 -25.47 -0.66 9.21
N SER A 40 -24.73 0.28 9.80
CA SER A 40 -25.32 1.36 10.60
C SER A 40 -26.11 2.36 9.76
N ILE A 41 -25.66 2.63 8.53
CA ILE A 41 -26.39 3.47 7.57
C ILE A 41 -27.69 2.78 7.16
N ASP A 42 -27.63 1.49 6.81
CA ASP A 42 -28.80 0.70 6.40
C ASP A 42 -29.83 0.55 7.54
N ASP A 43 -29.34 0.30 8.77
CA ASP A 43 -30.18 0.25 9.97
C ASP A 43 -30.86 1.61 10.23
N TYR A 44 -30.11 2.71 10.14
CA TYR A 44 -30.66 4.05 10.26
C TYR A 44 -31.75 4.32 9.22
N ASP A 45 -31.48 4.04 7.95
CA ASP A 45 -32.45 4.27 6.87
C ASP A 45 -33.72 3.42 7.07
N THR A 46 -33.57 2.17 7.52
CA THR A 46 -34.69 1.28 7.86
C THR A 46 -35.52 1.84 9.02
N ARG A 47 -34.89 2.27 10.11
CA ARG A 47 -35.58 2.83 11.28
C ARG A 47 -36.24 4.16 10.99
N ARG A 48 -35.62 5.01 10.15
CA ARG A 48 -36.23 6.25 9.64
C ARG A 48 -37.53 5.97 8.91
N ASP A 49 -37.51 5.04 7.97
CA ASP A 49 -38.67 4.72 7.14
C ASP A 49 -39.82 4.09 7.97
N GLN A 50 -39.49 3.46 9.10
CA GLN A 50 -40.46 2.93 10.07
C GLN A 50 -40.93 3.94 11.12
N GLY A 51 -40.38 5.17 11.14
CA GLY A 51 -40.67 6.17 12.16
C GLY A 51 -40.16 5.80 13.56
N GLN A 52 -39.08 5.02 13.63
CA GLN A 52 -38.48 4.47 14.86
C GLN A 52 -37.13 5.14 15.22
N LEU A 53 -36.87 6.35 14.71
CA LEU A 53 -35.68 7.09 15.11
C LEU A 53 -35.81 7.59 16.54
N GLU A 54 -34.71 7.48 17.28
CA GLU A 54 -34.61 8.12 18.57
C GLU A 54 -34.49 9.65 18.41
N PRO A 55 -34.92 10.45 19.40
CA PRO A 55 -34.88 11.91 19.29
C PRO A 55 -33.49 12.50 18.99
N PHE A 56 -32.40 11.83 19.39
CA PHE A 56 -31.03 12.27 19.10
C PHE A 56 -30.55 11.94 17.68
N GLU A 57 -31.27 11.06 16.96
CA GLU A 57 -30.96 10.64 15.59
C GLU A 57 -31.76 11.41 14.54
N ALA A 58 -32.79 12.15 14.98
CA ALA A 58 -33.56 13.04 14.14
C ALA A 58 -32.73 14.25 13.71
N ASP A 59 -32.91 14.70 12.46
CA ASP A 59 -32.23 15.89 11.96
C ASP A 59 -32.63 17.13 12.78
N GLU A 60 -31.64 17.89 13.26
CA GLU A 60 -31.91 19.17 13.91
C GLU A 60 -32.12 20.23 12.82
N ILE A 61 -33.33 20.78 12.74
CA ILE A 61 -33.66 21.86 11.79
C ILE A 61 -33.60 23.20 12.53
N SER A 62 -32.86 24.16 11.98
CA SER A 62 -32.79 25.52 12.50
C SER A 62 -34.10 26.29 12.30
N GLU A 63 -34.23 27.41 13.03
CA GLU A 63 -35.38 28.34 12.89
C GLU A 63 -35.58 28.89 11.47
N ASN A 64 -34.51 28.92 10.65
CA ASN A 64 -34.53 29.33 9.25
C ASN A 64 -34.64 28.16 8.25
N GLY A 65 -34.93 26.93 8.71
CA GLY A 65 -35.25 25.78 7.88
C GLY A 65 -34.04 25.00 7.33
N PHE A 66 -32.83 25.22 7.86
CA PHE A 66 -31.63 24.48 7.46
C PHE A 66 -31.36 23.32 8.42
N VAL A 67 -30.87 22.20 7.89
CA VAL A 67 -30.38 21.10 8.73
C VAL A 67 -29.07 21.55 9.39
N ARG A 68 -29.05 21.60 10.72
CA ARG A 68 -27.88 21.91 11.54
C ARG A 68 -27.04 20.67 11.83
N GLN A 69 -27.70 19.54 12.02
CA GLN A 69 -27.05 18.29 12.34
C GLN A 69 -27.88 17.15 11.75
N SER A 70 -27.24 16.34 10.90
CA SER A 70 -27.80 15.09 10.42
C SER A 70 -27.00 13.91 10.94
N TYR A 71 -27.65 13.04 11.70
CA TYR A 71 -27.02 11.81 12.18
C TYR A 71 -26.65 10.89 11.03
N ARG A 72 -27.47 10.87 9.96
CA ARG A 72 -27.17 10.11 8.75
C ARG A 72 -25.90 10.59 8.07
N GLU A 73 -25.71 11.90 7.93
CA GLU A 73 -24.50 12.46 7.34
C GLU A 73 -23.25 12.11 8.15
N PHE A 74 -23.35 12.08 9.48
CA PHE A 74 -22.27 11.61 10.34
C PHE A 74 -21.90 10.14 10.04
N LEU A 75 -22.88 9.24 9.89
CA LEU A 75 -22.64 7.83 9.56
C LEU A 75 -21.98 7.69 8.17
N VAL A 76 -22.45 8.42 7.17
CA VAL A 76 -21.87 8.45 5.82
C VAL A 76 -20.43 8.97 5.86
N TYR A 77 -20.17 10.06 6.58
CA TYR A 77 -18.82 10.60 6.75
C TYR A 77 -17.88 9.59 7.42
N ARG A 78 -18.36 8.88 8.43
CA ARG A 78 -17.60 7.80 9.08
C ARG A 78 -17.24 6.68 8.08
N ALA A 79 -18.19 6.23 7.26
CA ALA A 79 -17.93 5.22 6.24
C ALA A 79 -16.87 5.70 5.22
N HIS A 80 -17.01 6.92 4.71
CA HIS A 80 -16.04 7.51 3.77
C HIS A 80 -14.64 7.67 4.40
N ASN A 81 -14.55 8.05 5.67
CA ASN A 81 -13.27 8.14 6.38
C ASN A 81 -12.59 6.75 6.48
N LEU A 82 -13.36 5.70 6.72
CA LEU A 82 -12.82 4.33 6.74
C LEU A 82 -12.34 3.86 5.36
N GLU A 83 -13.00 4.27 4.26
CA GLU A 83 -12.49 4.04 2.90
C GLU A 83 -11.13 4.71 2.68
N ASN A 84 -11.01 5.98 3.07
CA ASN A 84 -9.76 6.74 2.96
C ASN A 84 -8.65 6.10 3.80
N GLN A 85 -8.95 5.65 5.03
CA GLN A 85 -7.97 4.95 5.87
C GLN A 85 -7.50 3.63 5.24
N ALA A 86 -8.41 2.86 4.64
CA ALA A 86 -8.05 1.63 3.94
C ALA A 86 -7.18 1.91 2.71
N HIS A 87 -7.45 3.01 2.01
CA HIS A 87 -6.63 3.49 0.90
C HIS A 87 -5.22 3.89 1.38
N ASP A 88 -5.13 4.77 2.39
CA ASP A 88 -3.87 5.24 2.97
C ASP A 88 -3.01 4.09 3.50
N LEU A 89 -3.65 3.08 4.12
CA LEU A 89 -2.98 1.88 4.59
C LEU A 89 -2.25 1.17 3.44
N ARG A 90 -2.89 1.02 2.28
CA ARG A 90 -2.28 0.33 1.12
C ARG A 90 -1.13 1.14 0.52
N LEU A 91 -1.25 2.46 0.48
CA LEU A 91 -0.14 3.34 0.06
C LEU A 91 1.05 3.23 1.02
N ALA A 92 0.80 3.25 2.33
CA ALA A 92 1.83 3.11 3.36
C ALA A 92 2.54 1.76 3.25
N TYR A 93 1.82 0.66 3.07
CA TYR A 93 2.44 -0.66 2.92
C TYR A 93 3.20 -0.82 1.60
N SER A 94 2.76 -0.18 0.52
CA SER A 94 3.54 -0.12 -0.74
C SER A 94 4.90 0.54 -0.51
N LEU A 95 4.94 1.65 0.22
CA LEU A 95 6.17 2.33 0.64
C LEU A 95 7.06 1.43 1.52
N MET A 96 6.47 0.78 2.52
CA MET A 96 7.20 -0.09 3.46
C MET A 96 7.82 -1.29 2.74
N LEU A 97 7.09 -1.95 1.84
CA LEU A 97 7.58 -3.08 1.06
C LEU A 97 8.79 -2.70 0.21
N TYR A 98 8.72 -1.59 -0.52
CA TYR A 98 9.85 -1.11 -1.32
C TYR A 98 11.06 -0.78 -0.46
N HIS A 99 10.87 -0.05 0.65
CA HIS A 99 11.99 0.33 1.51
C HIS A 99 12.59 -0.86 2.27
N GLN A 100 11.80 -1.88 2.56
CA GLN A 100 12.31 -3.13 3.10
C GLN A 100 13.22 -3.83 2.07
N TRP A 101 12.79 -3.92 0.82
CA TRP A 101 13.67 -4.41 -0.26
C TRP A 101 14.94 -3.59 -0.38
N GLU A 102 14.82 -2.26 -0.46
CA GLU A 102 15.97 -1.37 -0.64
C GLU A 102 16.99 -1.54 0.49
N ARG A 103 16.52 -1.56 1.75
CA ARG A 103 17.38 -1.74 2.92
C ARG A 103 18.11 -3.08 2.89
N SER A 104 17.39 -4.17 2.60
CA SER A 104 17.99 -5.51 2.51
C SER A 104 18.96 -5.61 1.32
N ALA A 105 18.60 -5.06 0.15
CA ALA A 105 19.47 -5.01 -1.01
C ALA A 105 20.80 -4.33 -0.71
N ARG A 106 20.77 -3.19 -0.03
CA ARG A 106 21.97 -2.45 0.39
C ARG A 106 22.85 -3.28 1.32
N SER A 107 22.27 -4.01 2.27
CA SER A 107 23.02 -4.86 3.18
C SER A 107 23.67 -6.04 2.45
N TRP A 108 22.96 -6.64 1.48
CA TRP A 108 23.55 -7.68 0.63
C TRP A 108 24.77 -7.08 -0.06
N VAL A 109 24.62 -5.99 -0.82
CA VAL A 109 25.67 -5.42 -1.69
C VAL A 109 26.73 -4.59 -0.98
N LYS A 110 26.66 -4.41 0.35
CA LYS A 110 27.54 -3.55 1.14
C LYS A 110 27.66 -2.16 0.50
N HIS A 111 26.53 -1.58 0.13
CA HIS A 111 26.49 -0.33 -0.65
C HIS A 111 25.39 0.61 -0.13
N ASP A 112 25.80 1.59 0.66
CA ASP A 112 24.86 2.40 1.44
C ASP A 112 24.18 3.53 0.65
N HIS A 113 24.71 3.90 -0.53
CA HIS A 113 24.25 5.06 -1.30
C HIS A 113 23.93 4.72 -2.76
N GLY A 114 23.63 5.70 -3.60
CA GLY A 114 23.44 5.50 -5.05
C GLY A 114 22.01 5.26 -5.51
N SER A 115 21.85 5.21 -6.84
CA SER A 115 20.55 5.12 -7.51
C SER A 115 19.95 3.71 -7.45
N PHE A 116 18.64 3.63 -7.61
CA PHE A 116 17.90 2.38 -7.70
C PHE A 116 18.45 1.44 -8.79
N GLU A 117 18.72 1.96 -10.00
CA GLU A 117 19.30 1.14 -11.09
C GLU A 117 20.70 0.61 -10.74
N GLY A 118 21.51 1.42 -10.06
CA GLY A 118 22.83 1.00 -9.58
C GLY A 118 22.72 -0.10 -8.53
N LEU A 119 21.78 0.02 -7.59
CA LEU A 119 21.51 -0.97 -6.56
C LEU A 119 21.02 -2.29 -7.18
N LYS A 120 19.99 -2.22 -8.04
CA LYS A 120 19.45 -3.36 -8.80
C LYS A 120 20.52 -4.09 -9.61
N SER A 121 21.40 -3.35 -10.29
CA SER A 121 22.51 -3.94 -11.06
C SER A 121 23.49 -4.70 -10.17
N ARG A 122 23.83 -4.17 -8.99
CA ARG A 122 24.71 -4.84 -8.02
C ARG A 122 24.07 -6.09 -7.41
N VAL A 123 22.77 -6.04 -7.13
CA VAL A 123 22.01 -7.20 -6.65
C VAL A 123 22.00 -8.31 -7.70
N LYS A 124 21.75 -7.97 -8.97
CA LYS A 124 21.82 -8.93 -10.09
C LYS A 124 23.22 -9.49 -10.32
N ALA A 125 24.26 -8.67 -10.18
CA ALA A 125 25.66 -9.12 -10.28
C ALA A 125 26.05 -10.15 -9.21
N ARG A 126 25.27 -10.24 -8.13
CA ARG A 126 25.39 -11.26 -7.09
C ARG A 126 24.57 -12.51 -7.37
N GLY A 127 23.95 -12.65 -8.54
CA GLY A 127 23.12 -13.81 -8.87
C GLY A 127 21.74 -13.80 -8.22
N ILE A 128 21.33 -12.69 -7.58
CA ILE A 128 19.99 -12.54 -7.00
C ILE A 128 19.04 -12.05 -8.10
N PHE A 129 17.95 -12.78 -8.29
CA PHE A 129 16.88 -12.35 -9.20
C PHE A 129 16.21 -11.09 -8.66
N VAL A 130 15.94 -10.13 -9.55
CA VAL A 130 15.16 -8.93 -9.24
C VAL A 130 14.04 -8.87 -10.25
N ASP A 131 12.80 -8.97 -9.75
CA ASP A 131 11.61 -8.95 -10.56
C ASP A 131 11.52 -7.61 -11.33
N PRO A 132 11.34 -7.62 -12.67
CA PRO A 132 11.21 -6.39 -13.45
C PRO A 132 10.10 -5.47 -12.95
N ALA A 133 9.00 -6.01 -12.42
CA ALA A 133 7.88 -5.22 -11.90
C ALA A 133 8.22 -4.44 -10.61
N LEU A 134 9.41 -4.66 -10.03
CA LEU A 134 9.92 -3.81 -8.95
C LEU A 134 10.12 -2.36 -9.43
N ASP A 135 10.35 -2.16 -10.74
CA ASP A 135 10.45 -0.84 -11.36
C ASP A 135 9.15 -0.04 -11.19
N ASP A 136 7.99 -0.70 -11.28
CA ASP A 136 6.68 -0.06 -11.11
C ASP A 136 6.47 0.38 -9.66
N LEU A 137 6.82 -0.49 -8.71
CA LEU A 137 6.74 -0.16 -7.28
C LEU A 137 7.69 0.99 -6.92
N HIS A 138 8.90 1.02 -7.49
CA HIS A 138 9.82 2.15 -7.32
C HIS A 138 9.25 3.46 -7.89
N VAL A 139 8.57 3.41 -9.04
CA VAL A 139 7.91 4.59 -9.61
C VAL A 139 6.75 5.05 -8.73
N LEU A 140 5.92 4.12 -8.23
CA LEU A 140 4.85 4.42 -7.27
C LEU A 140 5.42 5.09 -6.01
N VAL A 141 6.48 4.55 -5.41
CA VAL A 141 7.08 5.15 -4.21
C VAL A 141 7.62 6.55 -4.46
N ASN A 142 8.27 6.78 -5.60
CA ASN A 142 8.72 8.13 -5.95
C ASN A 142 7.56 9.09 -6.21
N LEU A 143 6.45 8.60 -6.78
CA LEU A 143 5.22 9.36 -6.94
C LEU A 143 4.67 9.76 -5.57
N LEU A 144 4.51 8.82 -4.64
CA LEU A 144 3.98 9.07 -3.30
C LEU A 144 4.87 10.04 -2.49
N LYS A 145 6.19 9.96 -2.64
CA LYS A 145 7.13 10.82 -1.92
C LYS A 145 7.20 12.26 -2.46
N HIS A 146 7.03 12.43 -3.77
CA HIS A 146 7.32 13.70 -4.43
C HIS A 146 6.11 14.36 -5.08
N ASN A 147 4.97 13.65 -5.14
CA ASN A 147 3.72 14.07 -5.74
C ASN A 147 3.93 14.83 -7.06
N ASN A 148 4.62 14.21 -8.02
CA ASN A 148 5.05 14.88 -9.24
C ASN A 148 4.51 14.21 -10.52
N ALA A 149 4.22 15.05 -11.51
CA ALA A 149 3.64 14.64 -12.79
C ALA A 149 4.53 13.64 -13.54
N LYS A 150 5.86 13.77 -13.45
CA LYS A 150 6.80 12.87 -14.14
C LYS A 150 6.60 11.41 -13.73
N HIS A 151 6.52 11.14 -12.42
CA HIS A 151 6.28 9.78 -11.92
C HIS A 151 4.83 9.35 -12.11
N GLY A 152 3.88 10.29 -11.99
CA GLY A 152 2.46 10.05 -12.27
C GLY A 152 2.24 9.54 -13.70
N GLN A 153 2.79 10.24 -14.69
CA GLN A 153 2.77 9.85 -16.11
C GLN A 153 3.42 8.51 -16.37
N LYS A 154 4.60 8.28 -15.78
CA LYS A 154 5.31 7.01 -15.97
C LYS A 154 4.50 5.84 -15.39
N LEU A 155 3.90 6.04 -14.21
CA LEU A 155 3.09 5.02 -13.56
C LEU A 155 1.77 4.78 -14.29
N SER A 156 1.09 5.81 -14.78
CA SER A 156 -0.20 5.63 -15.49
C SER A 156 -0.06 4.84 -16.79
N ILE A 157 1.09 4.94 -17.45
CA ILE A 157 1.41 4.13 -18.63
C ILE A 157 1.69 2.67 -18.24
N ALA A 158 2.49 2.46 -17.18
CA ALA A 158 2.93 1.11 -16.79
C ALA A 158 1.86 0.32 -16.03
N ARG A 159 1.07 1.02 -15.21
CA ARG A 159 0.08 0.49 -14.26
C ARG A 159 -1.21 1.33 -14.29
N PRO A 160 -1.93 1.35 -15.43
CA PRO A 160 -3.18 2.09 -15.55
C PRO A 160 -4.25 1.60 -14.56
N ASP A 161 -4.14 0.34 -14.12
CA ASP A 161 -5.00 -0.26 -13.08
C ASP A 161 -4.94 0.49 -11.74
N LEU A 162 -3.86 1.25 -11.48
CA LEU A 162 -3.71 2.06 -10.26
C LEU A 162 -4.36 3.43 -10.33
N PHE A 163 -5.09 3.76 -11.40
CA PHE A 163 -5.74 5.07 -11.54
C PHE A 163 -7.26 4.96 -11.71
N GLY A 164 -7.81 3.74 -11.76
CA GLY A 164 -9.25 3.55 -11.97
C GLY A 164 -9.77 4.27 -13.23
N ASP A 165 -10.94 4.89 -13.14
CA ASP A 165 -11.57 5.67 -14.23
C ASP A 165 -11.08 7.13 -14.29
N SER A 166 -10.04 7.48 -13.52
CA SER A 166 -9.50 8.83 -13.49
C SER A 166 -9.01 9.26 -14.87
N ASP A 167 -9.50 10.40 -15.36
CA ASP A 167 -8.92 11.05 -16.52
C ASP A 167 -7.49 11.50 -16.20
N VAL A 168 -6.52 10.82 -16.80
CA VAL A 168 -5.07 11.10 -16.66
C VAL A 168 -4.60 12.14 -17.69
N SER A 169 -5.48 12.72 -18.50
CA SER A 169 -5.09 13.66 -19.57
C SER A 169 -4.67 15.05 -19.09
N ASP A 170 -5.18 15.56 -17.95
CA ASP A 170 -4.74 16.82 -17.34
C ASP A 170 -3.69 16.58 -16.25
N MET A 171 -2.42 16.66 -16.66
CA MET A 171 -1.28 16.13 -15.91
C MET A 171 -0.53 17.18 -15.07
N THR A 172 -0.87 18.46 -15.22
CA THR A 172 -0.03 19.58 -14.71
C THR A 172 -0.40 20.09 -13.32
N HIS A 173 -1.64 19.91 -12.88
CA HIS A 173 -2.14 20.44 -11.59
C HIS A 173 -2.82 19.40 -10.71
N ARG A 174 -2.58 18.11 -10.99
CA ARG A 174 -3.19 17.00 -10.26
C ARG A 174 -2.46 16.74 -8.94
N ASP A 175 -3.23 16.52 -7.88
CA ASP A 175 -2.75 15.80 -6.72
C ASP A 175 -2.68 14.30 -7.05
N TRP A 176 -1.48 13.83 -7.37
CA TRP A 176 -1.26 12.43 -7.75
C TRP A 176 -1.36 11.49 -6.56
N PHE A 177 -1.24 12.00 -5.34
CA PHE A 177 -1.41 11.17 -4.15
C PHE A 177 -2.84 10.65 -4.06
N SER A 178 -3.83 11.54 -4.15
CA SER A 178 -5.26 11.17 -4.14
C SER A 178 -5.75 10.54 -5.44
N GLY A 179 -5.00 10.68 -6.54
CA GLY A 179 -5.35 10.09 -7.83
C GLY A 179 -4.90 8.64 -8.04
N VAL A 180 -4.06 8.09 -7.15
CA VAL A 180 -3.64 6.69 -7.21
C VAL A 180 -4.64 5.87 -6.39
N GLU A 181 -5.04 4.72 -6.90
CA GLU A 181 -5.94 3.76 -6.28
C GLU A 181 -5.24 2.39 -6.16
N VAL A 182 -4.44 2.20 -5.10
CA VAL A 182 -3.89 0.87 -4.82
C VAL A 182 -5.00 0.00 -4.25
N SER A 183 -5.45 -0.99 -5.02
CA SER A 183 -6.36 -2.03 -4.53
C SER A 183 -5.63 -3.06 -3.65
N HIS A 184 -6.39 -3.86 -2.89
CA HIS A 184 -5.82 -4.98 -2.14
C HIS A 184 -5.01 -5.93 -3.05
N HIS A 185 -5.56 -6.25 -4.21
CA HIS A 185 -4.91 -7.11 -5.20
C HIS A 185 -3.62 -6.48 -5.75
N ALA A 186 -3.63 -5.17 -6.04
CA ALA A 186 -2.42 -4.49 -6.50
C ALA A 186 -1.30 -4.52 -5.44
N LEU A 187 -1.66 -4.37 -4.15
CA LEU A 187 -0.69 -4.49 -3.06
C LEU A 187 -0.17 -5.93 -2.90
N GLU A 188 -1.02 -6.94 -3.06
CA GLU A 188 -0.61 -8.35 -3.08
C GLU A 188 0.41 -8.63 -4.19
N VAL A 189 0.17 -8.08 -5.39
CA VAL A 189 1.13 -8.16 -6.50
C VAL A 189 2.46 -7.51 -6.10
N PHE A 190 2.45 -6.32 -5.49
CA PHE A 190 3.68 -5.68 -5.02
C PHE A 190 4.41 -6.48 -3.93
N PHE A 191 3.68 -7.11 -3.02
CA PHE A 191 4.25 -8.03 -2.04
C PHE A 191 4.97 -9.18 -2.73
N MET A 192 4.35 -9.82 -3.72
CA MET A 192 4.96 -10.91 -4.47
C MET A 192 6.19 -10.46 -5.26
N VAL A 193 6.12 -9.30 -5.92
CA VAL A 193 7.26 -8.69 -6.62
C VAL A 193 8.44 -8.46 -5.69
N VAL A 194 8.20 -7.90 -4.50
CA VAL A 194 9.25 -7.67 -3.49
C VAL A 194 9.81 -8.99 -3.00
N LYS A 195 8.95 -9.94 -2.62
CA LYS A 195 9.35 -11.28 -2.17
C LYS A 195 10.22 -12.00 -3.20
N ASN A 196 9.89 -11.88 -4.48
CA ASN A 196 10.67 -12.48 -5.58
C ASN A 196 11.98 -11.74 -5.87
N SER A 197 12.12 -10.48 -5.43
CA SER A 197 13.27 -9.62 -5.74
C SER A 197 14.43 -9.75 -4.75
N GLY A 198 14.46 -10.81 -3.94
CA GLY A 198 15.51 -11.06 -2.97
C GLY A 198 16.00 -12.51 -2.98
N PRO A 199 17.04 -12.81 -2.16
CA PRO A 199 17.56 -14.15 -2.04
C PRO A 199 16.54 -15.08 -1.36
N ASP A 200 16.54 -16.35 -1.78
CA ASP A 200 15.79 -17.40 -1.09
C ASP A 200 16.62 -17.94 0.10
N SER A 201 15.97 -18.32 1.20
CA SER A 201 16.60 -19.00 2.33
C SER A 201 17.23 -20.35 1.93
N SER A 202 16.74 -20.94 0.83
CA SER A 202 17.27 -22.18 0.24
C SER A 202 18.36 -21.98 -0.82
N SER A 203 18.66 -20.73 -1.20
CA SER A 203 19.65 -20.46 -2.24
C SER A 203 21.06 -20.85 -1.79
N GLU A 204 21.96 -21.13 -2.74
CA GLU A 204 23.38 -21.31 -2.41
C GLU A 204 23.88 -20.12 -1.60
N ILE A 205 24.68 -20.42 -0.58
CA ILE A 205 25.30 -19.41 0.27
C ILE A 205 26.27 -18.65 -0.61
N TRP A 206 26.09 -17.33 -0.68
CA TRP A 206 27.12 -16.45 -1.23
C TRP A 206 28.32 -16.58 -0.29
N GLU A 207 29.27 -17.46 -0.59
CA GLU A 207 30.52 -17.54 0.15
C GLU A 207 31.12 -16.15 0.13
N GLN A 208 31.18 -15.55 1.33
CA GLN A 208 31.85 -14.29 1.52
C GLN A 208 33.29 -14.53 1.08
N GLY A 209 33.71 -13.90 -0.01
CA GLY A 209 35.10 -13.51 -0.12
C GLY A 209 35.44 -12.78 1.18
N GLU A 210 36.14 -13.50 2.05
CA GLU A 210 36.75 -13.11 3.32
C GLU A 210 36.13 -11.87 3.98
N ALA A 211 35.31 -12.09 5.02
CA ALA A 211 35.24 -11.12 6.10
C ALA A 211 36.46 -11.36 7.01
N PRO A 212 37.46 -10.45 7.06
CA PRO A 212 38.49 -10.53 8.07
C PRO A 212 37.87 -10.14 9.41
N PHE A 213 37.89 -11.06 10.37
CA PHE A 213 38.01 -10.71 11.78
C PHE A 213 39.47 -10.84 12.17
#